data_AF-A0A7Z9KJL0-F1
#
_entry.id   AF-A0A7Z9KJL0-F1
#
_cell.length_a   1.000
_cell.length_b   1.000
_cell.length_c   1.000
_cell.angle_alpha   90.00
_cell.angle_beta   90.00
_cell.angle_gamma   90.00
#
_symmetry.space_group_name_H-M   'P 1'
#
loop_
_entity.id
_entity.type
_entity.pdbx_description
1 polymer ?
#
loop_
_entity_poly.entity_id
_entity_poly.type
_entity_poly.pdbx_seq_one_letter_code
_entity_poly.pdbx_strand_id
1 'polypeptide(L)'
;MRPMKIIQITDTHLMSRGTELYGLNTCERLDSCVANITEHHSDAELCIITGDLTDRGDLEAYQDFREIVQRLPMPYLSPYW
;
A
#
# COMPACT_ATOMS: atom_id res chain seq x y z
N MET A 1 -8.57 -17.15 -23.16
CA MET A 1 -8.50 -16.83 -21.73
C MET A 1 -7.75 -15.51 -21.59
N ARG A 2 -8.21 -14.57 -20.76
CA ARG A 2 -7.45 -13.35 -20.46
C ARG A 2 -6.27 -13.75 -19.56
N PRO A 3 -5.04 -13.23 -19.79
CA PRO A 3 -3.91 -13.51 -18.91
C PRO A 3 -4.19 -12.91 -17.52
N MET A 4 -3.73 -13.62 -16.48
CA MET A 4 -3.89 -13.16 -15.11
C MET A 4 -2.97 -11.97 -14.84
N LYS A 5 -3.50 -10.90 -14.23
CA LYS A 5 -2.71 -9.72 -13.84
C LYS A 5 -2.78 -9.53 -12.33
N ILE A 6 -1.62 -9.54 -11.69
CA ILE A 6 -1.45 -9.25 -10.27
C ILE A 6 -0.56 -8.03 -10.08
N ILE A 7 -0.75 -7.33 -8.97
CA ILE A 7 0.12 -6.27 -8.50
C ILE A 7 0.76 -6.74 -7.19
N GLN A 8 2.04 -6.43 -6.99
CA GLN A 8 2.71 -6.65 -5.73
C GLN A 8 3.20 -5.30 -5.17
N ILE A 9 2.87 -5.03 -3.92
CA ILE A 9 3.40 -3.91 -3.13
C ILE A 9 4.23 -4.51 -2.00
N THR A 10 5.38 -3.92 -1.70
CA THR A 10 6.28 -4.39 -0.64
C THR A 10 7.08 -3.22 -0.07
N ASP A 11 7.59 -3.38 1.14
CA ASP A 11 8.59 -2.49 1.75
C ASP A 11 8.12 -1.02 1.79
N THR A 12 6.87 -0.82 2.20
CA THR A 12 6.30 0.53 2.29
C THR A 12 6.91 1.36 3.40
N HIS A 13 7.43 0.69 4.46
CA HIS A 13 8.06 1.29 5.63
C HIS A 13 7.27 2.51 6.12
N LEU A 14 5.94 2.37 6.23
CA LEU A 14 5.09 3.51 6.54
C LEU A 14 5.40 4.03 7.94
N MET A 15 5.64 5.32 8.02
CA MET A 15 5.55 6.12 9.23
C MET A 15 4.17 6.77 9.32
N SER A 16 3.70 7.14 10.52
CA SER A 16 2.41 7.82 10.66
C SER A 16 2.39 9.19 9.98
N ARG A 17 1.20 9.66 9.59
CA ARG A 17 1.02 10.97 8.94
C ARG A 17 1.69 12.10 9.74
N GLY A 18 2.31 13.03 9.02
CA GLY A 18 3.03 14.16 9.62
C GLY A 18 4.45 13.83 10.08
N THR A 19 4.93 12.61 9.83
CA THR A 19 6.31 12.21 10.08
C THR A 19 7.03 11.84 8.78
N GLU A 20 8.36 11.78 8.85
CA GLU A 20 9.20 11.45 7.71
C GLU A 20 10.16 10.31 8.05
N LEU A 21 10.48 9.49 7.04
CA LEU A 21 11.54 8.49 7.08
C LEU A 21 12.68 8.96 6.19
N TYR A 22 13.84 9.30 6.77
CA TYR A 22 15.00 9.82 6.03
C TYR A 22 14.68 11.02 5.11
N GLY A 23 13.80 11.93 5.57
CA GLY A 23 13.37 13.10 4.79
C GLY A 23 12.26 12.83 3.78
N LEU A 24 11.61 11.66 3.86
CA LEU A 24 10.58 11.23 2.93
C LEU A 24 9.25 11.05 3.64
N ASN A 25 8.19 11.65 3.08
CA ASN A 25 6.82 11.37 3.51
C ASN A 25 6.36 10.02 2.93
N THR A 26 6.32 8.99 3.77
CA THR A 26 5.97 7.63 3.36
C THR A 26 4.49 7.47 3.03
N CYS A 27 3.61 8.22 3.71
CA CYS A 27 2.18 8.23 3.42
C CYS A 27 1.89 8.81 2.03
N GLU A 28 2.49 9.94 1.68
CA GLU A 28 2.32 10.54 0.34
C GLU A 28 2.82 9.61 -0.78
N ARG A 29 3.89 8.86 -0.54
CA ARG A 29 4.41 7.88 -1.50
C ARG A 29 3.47 6.71 -1.70
N LEU A 30 2.96 6.13 -0.61
CA LEU A 30 1.99 5.05 -0.71
C LEU A 30 0.66 5.55 -1.31
N ASP A 31 0.22 6.76 -0.96
CA ASP A 31 -0.96 7.41 -1.54
C ASP A 31 -0.81 7.56 -3.05
N SER A 32 0.37 8.00 -3.52
CA SER A 32 0.68 8.15 -4.94
C SER A 32 0.73 6.80 -5.65
N CYS A 33 1.27 5.76 -5.01
CA CYS A 33 1.28 4.39 -5.53
C CYS A 33 -0.15 3.88 -5.74
N VAL A 34 -1.01 3.99 -4.73
CA VAL A 34 -2.42 3.56 -4.81
C VAL A 34 -3.20 4.37 -5.85
N ALA A 35 -2.95 5.68 -5.95
CA ALA A 35 -3.57 6.53 -6.99
C ALA A 35 -3.19 6.07 -8.40
N ASN A 36 -1.89 5.80 -8.65
CA ASN A 36 -1.40 5.32 -9.93
C ASN A 36 -1.98 3.95 -10.31
N ILE A 37 -2.06 3.03 -9.34
CA ILE A 37 -2.71 1.72 -9.53
C ILE A 37 -4.18 1.89 -9.91
N THR A 38 -4.88 2.78 -9.22
CA THR A 38 -6.30 3.07 -9.48
C THR A 38 -6.49 3.61 -10.89
N GLU A 39 -5.64 4.53 -11.32
CA GLU A 39 -5.74 5.18 -12.64
C GLU A 39 -5.41 4.24 -13.81
N HIS A 40 -4.39 3.39 -13.66
CA HIS A 40 -3.83 2.65 -14.81
C HIS A 40 -3.94 1.12 -14.72
N HIS A 41 -4.24 0.56 -13.55
CA HIS A 41 -4.19 -0.88 -13.30
C HIS A 41 -5.44 -1.42 -12.59
N SER A 42 -6.58 -0.75 -12.71
CA SER A 42 -7.89 -1.21 -12.20
C SER A 42 -8.33 -2.57 -12.78
N ASP A 43 -7.69 -3.06 -13.84
CA ASP A 43 -7.95 -4.38 -14.43
C ASP A 43 -7.17 -5.53 -13.78
N ALA A 44 -6.37 -5.28 -12.74
CA ALA A 44 -5.70 -6.34 -11.99
C ALA A 44 -6.71 -7.13 -11.14
N GLU A 45 -6.47 -8.43 -11.00
CA GLU A 45 -7.36 -9.33 -10.26
C GLU A 45 -7.07 -9.38 -8.76
N LEU A 46 -5.83 -9.06 -8.37
CA LEU A 46 -5.36 -9.10 -6.99
C LEU A 46 -4.16 -8.17 -6.78
N CYS A 47 -4.13 -7.49 -5.64
CA CYS A 47 -2.93 -6.85 -5.11
C CYS A 47 -2.39 -7.64 -3.91
N ILE A 48 -1.13 -8.07 -3.94
CA ILE A 48 -0.48 -8.77 -2.83
C ILE A 48 0.47 -7.81 -2.14
N ILE A 49 0.36 -7.70 -0.82
CA ILE A 49 1.19 -6.82 0.00
C ILE A 49 2.09 -7.69 0.87
N THR A 50 3.40 -7.66 0.65
CA THR A 50 4.29 -8.76 1.08
C THR A 50 5.17 -8.52 2.31
N GLY A 51 5.15 -7.34 2.94
CA GLY A 51 5.93 -7.13 4.17
C GLY A 51 6.39 -5.69 4.36
N ASP A 52 7.05 -5.47 5.49
CA ASP A 52 7.60 -4.19 5.94
C ASP A 52 6.59 -3.03 5.74
N LEU A 53 5.38 -3.30 6.24
CA LEU A 53 4.22 -2.41 6.08
C LEU A 53 4.48 -1.06 6.74
N THR A 54 4.96 -1.09 7.97
CA THR A 54 5.31 0.08 8.78
C THR A 54 6.78 -0.02 9.19
N ASP A 55 7.47 1.11 9.33
CA ASP A 55 8.89 1.12 9.68
C ASP A 55 9.15 0.67 11.14
N ARG A 56 8.29 1.10 12.08
CA ARG A 56 8.50 0.90 13.53
C ARG A 56 7.47 0.02 14.22
N GLY A 57 6.43 -0.39 13.51
CA GLY A 57 5.33 -1.16 14.10
C GLY A 57 4.32 -0.31 14.89
N ASP A 58 4.31 1.01 14.70
CA ASP A 58 3.41 1.92 15.40
C ASP A 58 1.94 1.68 14.99
N LEU A 59 1.03 1.71 15.97
CA LEU A 59 -0.39 1.48 15.73
C LEU A 59 -0.98 2.50 14.74
N GLU A 60 -0.59 3.77 14.87
CA GLU A 60 -1.04 4.86 14.00
C GLU A 60 -0.57 4.62 12.55
N ALA A 61 0.67 4.17 12.35
CA ALA A 61 1.18 3.85 11.02
C ALA A 61 0.41 2.69 10.38
N TYR A 62 -0.02 1.68 11.17
CA TYR A 62 -0.89 0.62 10.66
C TYR A 62 -2.29 1.11 10.31
N GLN A 63 -2.85 2.04 11.09
CA GLN A 63 -4.15 2.66 10.79
C GLN A 63 -4.07 3.46 9.48
N ASP A 64 -3.05 4.32 9.36
CA ASP A 64 -2.78 5.08 8.13
C ASP A 64 -2.57 4.15 6.94
N PHE A 65 -1.74 3.09 7.09
CA PHE A 65 -1.52 2.09 6.06
C PHE A 65 -2.84 1.51 5.56
N ARG A 66 -3.68 1.08 6.51
CA ARG A 66 -4.96 0.45 6.21
C ARG A 66 -5.91 1.42 5.49
N GLU A 67 -5.99 2.68 5.92
CA GLU A 67 -6.78 3.71 5.24
C GLU A 67 -6.34 3.93 3.80
N ILE A 68 -5.03 3.93 3.54
CA ILE A 68 -4.49 4.16 2.22
C ILE A 68 -4.81 2.98 1.28
N VAL A 69 -4.51 1.74 1.69
CA VAL A 69 -4.66 0.56 0.81
C VAL A 69 -6.12 0.13 0.61
N GLN A 70 -7.04 0.53 1.50
CA GLN A 70 -8.48 0.33 1.32
C GLN A 70 -9.03 0.99 0.04
N ARG A 71 -8.29 1.94 -0.54
CA ARG A 71 -8.68 2.64 -1.77
C ARG A 71 -8.33 1.87 -3.05
N LEU A 72 -7.61 0.75 -2.95
CA LEU A 72 -7.34 -0.12 -4.10
C LEU A 72 -8.66 -0.62 -4.71
N PRO A 73 -8.84 -0.57 -6.05
CA PRO A 73 -10.09 -0.95 -6.70
C PRO A 73 -10.27 -2.47 -6.84
N MET A 74 -9.24 -3.25 -6.51
CA MET A 74 -9.23 -4.71 -6.53
C MET A 74 -9.05 -5.28 -5.11
N PRO A 75 -9.41 -6.56 -4.88
CA PRO A 75 -9.07 -7.23 -3.64
C PRO A 75 -7.57 -7.16 -3.35
N TYR A 76 -7.22 -7.02 -2.08
CA TYR A 76 -5.83 -7.12 -1.64
C TYR A 76 -5.65 -8.16 -0.55
N LEU A 77 -4.49 -8.81 -0.56
CA LEU A 77 -4.06 -9.73 0.48
C LEU A 77 -2.90 -9.10 1.24
N SER A 78 -3.05 -9.00 2.55
CA SER A 78 -1.96 -8.73 3.50
C SER A 78 -1.96 -9.89 4.49
N PRO A 79 -0.84 -10.59 4.71
CA PRO A 79 -0.81 -11.74 5.61
C PRO A 79 -0.95 -11.37 7.10
N TYR A 80 -1.16 -10.10 7.41
CA TYR A 80 -1.14 -9.55 8.77
C TYR A 80 -2.51 -9.02 9.27
N TRP A 81 -3.60 -9.24 8.53
CA TRP A 81 -4.99 -9.08 9.01
C TRP A 81 -6.00 -9.92 8.25
#